data_AF-A0A2G2YCH8-F1
#
_entry.id   AF-A0A2G2YCH8-F1
#
_cell.length_a   1.000
_cell.length_b   1.000
_cell.length_c   1.000
_cell.angle_alpha   90.00
_cell.angle_beta   90.00
_cell.angle_gamma   90.00
#
_symmetry.space_group_name_H-M   'P 1'
#
loop_
_entity.id
_entity.type
_entity.pdbx_description
1 polymer ?
#
loop_
_entity_poly.entity_id
_entity_poly.type
_entity_poly.pdbx_seq_one_letter_code
_entity_poly.pdbx_strand_id
1 'polypeptide(L)'
;MYHTRLSNFPSILLLINGSVQLLVELKADDSHPLHRAIVLSPEFHLPPLEHMSLIGSCNGFICLLNNYYTKNHSVYMNNPLLGEYFKVKLPEWERNVCHVAYGFCFRKAFGQYKILRLVIRKFRWDLPKVAELEVYTVGVDKKWRNVGEVPCPDHLRESFDNVNVNGVVHWLENCTSIYSFNIGTEEVKPLPTPPGLKTASWYLTLAELGNCLCLSDNSHSQYVDIWRMKEYGVAESWTKYCILKDSIQLDIRNDRFDLGKW
;
A
#
# COMPACT_ATOMS: atom_id res chain seq x y z
N MET A 1 13.83 -26.67 -14.07
CA MET A 1 14.98 -25.75 -13.98
C MET A 1 14.48 -24.45 -13.41
N TYR A 2 14.82 -24.16 -12.15
CA TYR A 2 14.41 -22.91 -11.50
C TYR A 2 15.40 -21.81 -11.91
N HIS A 3 14.96 -20.90 -12.79
CA HIS A 3 15.70 -19.67 -13.01
C HIS A 3 15.52 -18.77 -11.79
N THR A 4 16.49 -18.81 -10.88
CA THR A 4 16.69 -17.74 -9.91
C THR A 4 17.12 -16.49 -10.68
N ARG A 5 16.23 -15.51 -10.86
CA ARG A 5 16.62 -14.17 -11.33
C ARG A 5 17.55 -13.57 -10.27
N LEU A 6 18.79 -13.34 -10.66
CA LEU A 6 19.87 -12.79 -9.84
C LEU A 6 19.98 -11.25 -9.98
N SER A 7 18.91 -10.58 -10.43
CA SER A 7 18.92 -9.16 -10.74
C SER A 7 17.71 -8.46 -10.13
N ASN A 8 17.95 -7.63 -9.12
CA ASN A 8 16.98 -6.71 -8.52
C ASN A 8 16.62 -5.62 -9.54
N PHE A 9 15.67 -5.88 -10.42
CA PHE A 9 15.05 -4.83 -11.24
C PHE A 9 13.78 -4.35 -10.53
N PRO A 10 13.58 -3.03 -10.34
CA PRO A 10 12.32 -2.52 -9.82
C PRO A 10 11.22 -2.71 -10.88
N SER A 11 10.18 -3.46 -10.54
CA SER A 11 8.97 -3.57 -11.36
C SER A 11 7.87 -2.70 -10.74
N ILE A 12 7.24 -1.85 -11.54
CA ILE A 12 6.15 -0.95 -11.15
C ILE A 12 4.83 -1.58 -11.55
N LEU A 13 3.86 -1.66 -10.64
CA LEU A 13 2.51 -2.05 -11.01
C LEU A 13 1.69 -0.78 -11.33
N LEU A 14 1.24 -0.70 -12.58
CA LEU A 14 0.42 0.39 -13.10
C LEU A 14 -1.05 0.10 -12.87
N LEU A 15 -1.70 0.99 -12.13
CA LEU A 15 -3.13 1.01 -11.94
C LEU A 15 -3.76 2.07 -12.83
N ILE A 16 -4.56 1.63 -13.80
CA ILE A 16 -5.37 2.53 -14.63
C ILE A 16 -6.80 2.44 -14.10
N ASN A 17 -7.35 3.57 -13.64
CA ASN A 17 -8.70 3.69 -13.08
C ASN A 17 -9.03 2.75 -11.91
N GLY A 18 -8.05 2.42 -11.08
CA GLY A 18 -8.24 1.55 -9.90
C GLY A 18 -8.32 0.06 -10.21
N SER A 19 -8.19 -0.33 -11.49
CA SER A 19 -7.98 -1.71 -11.90
C SER A 19 -6.50 -1.93 -12.25
N VAL A 20 -5.95 -3.08 -11.84
CA VAL A 20 -4.61 -3.50 -12.24
C VAL A 20 -4.64 -3.81 -13.72
N GLN A 21 -3.98 -3.01 -14.55
CA GLN A 21 -3.99 -3.19 -16.01
C GLN A 21 -2.60 -3.51 -16.58
N LEU A 22 -1.51 -3.10 -15.92
CA LEU A 22 -0.17 -3.31 -16.47
C LEU A 22 0.89 -3.42 -15.35
N LEU A 23 1.95 -4.20 -15.56
CA LEU A 23 3.17 -4.17 -14.74
C LEU A 23 4.33 -3.74 -15.66
N VAL A 24 5.17 -2.83 -15.21
CA VAL A 24 6.29 -2.27 -15.97
C VAL A 24 7.58 -2.65 -15.26
N GLU A 25 8.37 -3.54 -15.85
CA GLU A 25 9.73 -3.81 -15.37
C GLU A 25 10.65 -2.67 -15.81
N LEU A 26 11.17 -1.87 -14.86
CA LEU A 26 12.17 -0.85 -15.15
C LEU A 26 13.55 -1.51 -15.23
N LYS A 27 14.08 -1.60 -16.45
CA LYS A 27 15.47 -1.97 -16.67
C LYS A 27 16.36 -0.75 -16.47
N ALA A 28 17.37 -0.89 -15.62
CA ALA A 28 18.41 0.12 -15.44
C ALA A 28 19.45 0.00 -16.57
N ASP A 29 19.03 0.32 -17.79
CA ASP A 29 19.87 0.86 -18.88
C ASP A 29 18.99 0.94 -20.13
N ASP A 30 18.62 2.16 -20.52
CA ASP A 30 18.43 2.50 -21.93
C ASP A 30 18.35 4.02 -22.00
N SER A 31 19.43 4.63 -22.51
CA SER A 31 19.59 6.08 -22.69
C SER A 31 18.68 6.70 -23.75
N HIS A 32 17.63 5.99 -24.19
CA HIS A 32 16.68 6.45 -25.20
C HIS A 32 15.24 6.06 -24.82
N PRO A 33 14.29 7.02 -24.76
CA PRO A 33 12.90 6.70 -24.51
C PRO A 33 12.30 6.03 -25.75
N LEU A 34 12.35 4.71 -25.81
CA LEU A 34 11.55 3.94 -26.74
C LEU A 34 10.18 3.69 -26.10
N HIS A 35 9.14 4.31 -26.65
CA HIS A 35 7.73 3.94 -26.46
C HIS A 35 7.49 2.54 -27.04
N ARG A 36 8.00 1.51 -26.40
CA ARG A 36 7.62 0.13 -26.65
C ARG A 36 6.86 -0.36 -25.44
N ALA A 37 5.58 -0.66 -25.61
CA ALA A 37 4.86 -1.47 -24.64
C ALA A 37 5.63 -2.79 -24.50
N ILE A 38 6.26 -3.00 -23.35
CA ILE A 38 6.93 -4.28 -23.06
C ILE A 38 5.79 -5.27 -22.80
N VAL A 39 5.57 -6.16 -23.76
CA VAL A 39 4.67 -7.31 -23.55
C VAL A 39 5.35 -8.21 -22.51
N LEU A 40 4.77 -8.27 -21.33
CA LEU A 40 5.26 -9.11 -20.25
C LEU A 40 5.07 -10.57 -20.63
N SER A 41 6.15 -11.33 -20.54
CA SER A 41 6.12 -12.79 -20.60
C SER A 41 6.71 -13.30 -19.28
N PRO A 42 5.95 -14.07 -18.48
CA PRO A 42 4.65 -14.69 -18.79
C PRO A 42 3.44 -13.72 -18.77
N GLU A 43 2.37 -14.11 -19.47
CA GLU A 43 1.05 -13.49 -19.30
C GLU A 43 0.61 -13.68 -17.85
N PHE A 44 0.32 -12.59 -17.15
CA PHE A 44 -0.14 -12.66 -15.77
C PHE A 44 -1.57 -13.19 -15.70
N HIS A 45 -1.78 -14.16 -14.81
CA HIS A 45 -3.10 -14.75 -14.59
C HIS A 45 -3.74 -14.11 -13.35
N LEU A 46 -4.68 -13.21 -13.60
CA LEU A 46 -5.54 -12.64 -12.56
C LEU A 46 -6.80 -13.51 -12.38
N PRO A 47 -7.45 -13.47 -11.19
CA PRO A 47 -8.76 -14.07 -11.03
C PRO A 47 -9.74 -13.53 -12.09
N PRO A 48 -10.66 -14.35 -12.64
CA PRO A 48 -11.64 -13.91 -13.63
C PRO A 48 -12.79 -13.15 -12.95
N LEU A 49 -12.48 -12.04 -12.28
CA LEU A 49 -13.46 -11.20 -11.57
C LEU A 49 -13.40 -9.78 -12.13
N GLU A 50 -14.58 -9.22 -12.39
CA GLU A 50 -14.72 -7.82 -12.78
C GLU A 50 -14.52 -6.90 -11.55
N HIS A 51 -13.99 -5.70 -11.77
CA HIS A 51 -13.84 -4.65 -10.75
C HIS A 51 -12.97 -5.00 -9.54
N MET A 52 -11.75 -5.51 -9.79
CA MET A 52 -10.75 -5.70 -8.74
C MET A 52 -9.89 -4.47 -8.50
N SER A 53 -9.69 -4.15 -7.23
CA SER A 53 -8.77 -3.12 -6.74
C SER A 53 -7.57 -3.73 -6.04
N LEU A 54 -6.39 -3.14 -6.23
CA LEU A 54 -5.17 -3.58 -5.53
C LEU A 54 -5.18 -3.05 -4.09
N ILE A 55 -5.01 -3.96 -3.14
CA ILE A 55 -4.74 -3.60 -1.73
C ILE A 55 -3.25 -3.29 -1.56
N GLY A 56 -2.39 -4.14 -2.12
CA GLY A 56 -0.94 -3.96 -2.14
C GLY A 56 -0.24 -5.16 -2.77
N SER A 57 1.06 -5.01 -3.01
CA SER A 57 1.95 -6.06 -3.50
C SER A 57 3.17 -6.20 -2.59
N CYS A 58 3.63 -7.44 -2.37
CA CYS A 58 4.89 -7.67 -1.66
C CYS A 58 5.45 -9.07 -1.94
N ASN A 59 6.77 -9.17 -2.10
CA ASN A 59 7.52 -10.43 -2.24
C ASN A 59 6.86 -11.40 -3.25
N GLY A 60 6.56 -10.91 -4.46
CA GLY A 60 6.00 -11.72 -5.54
C GLY A 60 4.49 -12.01 -5.50
N PHE A 61 3.76 -11.57 -4.46
CA PHE A 61 2.31 -11.75 -4.36
C PHE A 61 1.58 -10.42 -4.40
N ILE A 62 0.34 -10.46 -4.86
CA ILE A 62 -0.60 -9.34 -4.83
C ILE A 62 -1.82 -9.69 -3.99
N CYS A 63 -2.34 -8.68 -3.29
CA CYS A 63 -3.59 -8.76 -2.56
C CYS A 63 -4.62 -7.90 -3.29
N LEU A 64 -5.74 -8.50 -3.65
CA LEU A 64 -6.80 -7.91 -4.47
C LEU A 64 -8.10 -7.86 -3.68
N LEU A 65 -8.82 -6.77 -3.82
CA LEU A 65 -10.16 -6.56 -3.30
C LEU A 65 -11.16 -6.61 -4.45
N ASN A 66 -12.27 -7.30 -4.25
CA ASN A 66 -13.41 -7.31 -5.18
C ASN A 66 -14.65 -6.77 -4.46
N ASN A 67 -15.50 -6.02 -5.17
CA ASN A 67 -16.81 -5.51 -4.73
C ASN A 67 -16.77 -4.59 -3.50
N TYR A 68 -15.88 -3.60 -3.50
CA TYR A 68 -15.65 -2.65 -2.40
C TYR A 68 -16.92 -1.95 -1.86
N TYR A 69 -17.91 -1.68 -2.71
CA TYR A 69 -19.12 -0.94 -2.32
C TYR A 69 -20.14 -1.77 -1.53
N THR A 70 -19.89 -3.06 -1.28
CA THR A 70 -20.90 -3.97 -0.73
C THR A 70 -20.37 -4.77 0.44
N LYS A 71 -21.28 -5.22 1.32
CA LYS A 71 -20.99 -6.18 2.39
C LYS A 71 -20.52 -7.56 1.87
N ASN A 72 -20.61 -7.78 0.56
CA ASN A 72 -20.25 -9.03 -0.13
C ASN A 72 -18.86 -8.92 -0.77
N HIS A 73 -18.02 -7.99 -0.32
CA HIS A 73 -16.66 -7.86 -0.80
C HIS A 73 -15.84 -9.12 -0.51
N SER A 74 -14.82 -9.34 -1.32
CA SER A 74 -13.96 -10.51 -1.22
C SER A 74 -12.51 -10.10 -1.37
N VAL A 75 -11.63 -10.69 -0.57
CA VAL A 75 -10.18 -10.47 -0.65
C VAL A 75 -9.51 -11.71 -1.21
N TYR A 76 -8.60 -11.51 -2.15
CA TYR A 76 -7.84 -12.56 -2.81
C TYR A 76 -6.36 -12.29 -2.66
N MET A 77 -5.60 -13.33 -2.37
CA MET A 77 -4.16 -13.30 -2.52
C MET A 77 -3.80 -14.11 -3.76
N ASN A 78 -3.01 -13.52 -4.65
CA ASN A 78 -2.67 -14.08 -5.95
C ASN A 78 -1.15 -14.08 -6.13
N ASN A 79 -0.65 -15.20 -6.65
CA ASN A 79 0.67 -15.29 -7.27
C ASN A 79 0.44 -15.09 -8.77
N PRO A 80 0.70 -13.89 -9.31
CA PRO A 80 0.33 -13.59 -10.68
C PRO A 80 1.23 -14.35 -11.69
N LEU A 81 2.43 -14.79 -11.28
CA LEU A 81 3.33 -15.59 -12.12
C LEU A 81 2.88 -17.05 -12.29
N LEU A 82 2.30 -17.64 -11.24
CA LEU A 82 1.79 -19.01 -11.28
C LEU A 82 0.30 -19.06 -11.65
N GLY A 83 -0.39 -17.93 -11.59
CA GLY A 83 -1.85 -17.85 -11.73
C GLY A 83 -2.62 -18.49 -10.60
N GLU A 84 -1.93 -18.86 -9.54
CA GLU A 84 -2.55 -19.36 -8.32
C GLU A 84 -3.14 -18.19 -7.55
N TYR A 85 -4.37 -18.37 -7.08
CA TYR A 85 -4.99 -17.43 -6.16
C TYR A 85 -5.81 -18.20 -5.14
N PHE A 86 -5.97 -17.61 -3.96
CA PHE A 86 -6.91 -18.11 -2.98
C PHE A 86 -7.75 -16.98 -2.41
N LYS A 87 -9.01 -17.31 -2.14
CA LYS A 87 -9.94 -16.40 -1.48
C LYS A 87 -9.70 -16.44 0.02
N VAL A 88 -9.50 -15.27 0.61
CA VAL A 88 -9.33 -15.10 2.05
C VAL A 88 -10.69 -15.23 2.72
N LYS A 89 -10.77 -16.05 3.77
CA LYS A 89 -11.99 -16.18 4.57
C LYS A 89 -12.15 -14.92 5.43
N LEU A 90 -13.11 -14.08 5.11
CA LEU A 90 -13.41 -12.85 5.86
C LEU A 90 -14.29 -13.13 7.08
N PRO A 91 -14.19 -12.32 8.15
CA PRO A 91 -15.17 -12.32 9.24
C PRO A 91 -16.55 -11.90 8.73
N GLU A 92 -17.60 -12.27 9.47
CA GLU A 92 -18.96 -11.82 9.15
C GLU A 92 -19.09 -10.30 9.28
N TRP A 93 -19.91 -9.70 8.41
CA TRP A 93 -20.16 -8.26 8.47
C TRP A 93 -21.14 -7.93 9.60
N GLU A 94 -20.63 -7.35 10.68
CA GLU A 94 -21.44 -6.91 11.81
C GLU A 94 -22.23 -5.61 11.52
N ARG A 95 -23.36 -5.41 12.21
CA ARG A 95 -24.28 -4.28 11.94
C ARG A 95 -23.67 -2.90 12.24
N ASN A 96 -22.78 -2.81 13.22
CA ASN A 96 -22.13 -1.57 13.65
C ASN A 96 -20.89 -1.21 12.79
N VAL A 97 -20.47 -2.08 11.88
CA VAL A 97 -19.36 -1.81 10.95
C VAL A 97 -19.87 -0.88 9.86
N CYS A 98 -19.31 0.33 9.83
CA CYS A 98 -19.62 1.31 8.79
C CYS A 98 -18.65 1.26 7.62
N HIS A 99 -17.41 0.86 7.88
CA HIS A 99 -16.38 0.82 6.85
C HIS A 99 -15.29 -0.20 7.16
N VAL A 100 -14.66 -0.74 6.12
CA VAL A 100 -13.48 -1.58 6.23
C VAL A 100 -12.49 -1.19 5.15
N ALA A 101 -11.21 -1.12 5.54
CA ALA A 101 -10.09 -0.95 4.62
C ALA A 101 -9.11 -2.10 4.86
N TYR A 102 -8.31 -2.41 3.85
CA TYR A 102 -7.34 -3.50 3.91
C TYR A 102 -5.91 -3.02 3.81
N GLY A 103 -5.02 -3.87 4.31
CA GLY A 103 -3.58 -3.75 4.18
C GLY A 103 -2.95 -5.08 3.82
N PHE A 104 -1.79 -5.06 3.18
CA PHE A 104 -1.06 -6.26 2.81
C PHE A 104 0.44 -6.09 2.99
N CYS A 105 1.03 -7.01 3.74
CA CYS A 105 2.41 -6.89 4.13
C CYS A 105 3.13 -8.23 4.24
N PHE A 106 4.45 -8.19 4.03
CA PHE A 106 5.35 -9.32 4.13
C PHE A 106 6.49 -9.04 5.10
N ARG A 107 6.83 -10.02 5.95
CA ARG A 107 8.01 -10.00 6.80
C ARG A 107 9.05 -11.01 6.33
N LYS A 108 10.13 -10.52 5.73
CA LYS A 108 11.23 -11.37 5.24
C LYS A 108 11.83 -12.27 6.32
N ALA A 109 12.03 -11.74 7.55
CA ALA A 109 12.65 -12.49 8.64
C ALA A 109 11.90 -13.78 9.03
N PHE A 110 10.59 -13.83 8.82
CA PHE A 110 9.76 -14.99 9.16
C PHE A 110 9.12 -15.66 7.94
N GLY A 111 9.32 -15.11 6.73
CA GLY A 111 8.67 -15.60 5.51
C GLY A 111 7.14 -15.55 5.56
N GLN A 112 6.57 -14.61 6.34
CA GLN A 112 5.14 -14.56 6.61
C GLN A 112 4.48 -13.39 5.89
N TYR A 113 3.33 -13.69 5.27
CA TYR A 113 2.40 -12.70 4.75
C TYR A 113 1.30 -12.43 5.76
N LYS A 114 0.96 -11.16 5.92
CA LYS A 114 -0.15 -10.71 6.75
C LYS A 114 -1.09 -9.85 5.93
N ILE A 115 -2.37 -10.11 6.12
CA ILE A 115 -3.44 -9.27 5.63
C ILE A 115 -3.99 -8.52 6.83
N LEU A 116 -4.04 -7.19 6.70
CA LEU A 116 -4.56 -6.31 7.72
C LEU A 116 -6.00 -5.92 7.32
N ARG A 117 -6.88 -5.87 8.30
CA ARG A 117 -8.27 -5.44 8.12
C ARG A 117 -8.57 -4.38 9.17
N LEU A 118 -8.68 -3.14 8.71
CA LEU A 118 -9.07 -2.03 9.56
C LEU A 118 -10.60 -1.92 9.57
N VAL A 119 -11.20 -2.02 10.74
CA VAL A 119 -12.65 -2.03 10.94
C VAL A 119 -13.07 -0.73 11.60
N ILE A 120 -13.89 0.06 10.91
CA ILE A 120 -14.46 1.27 11.48
C ILE A 120 -15.88 0.97 11.96
N ARG A 121 -16.08 1.15 13.26
CA ARG A 121 -17.34 0.92 13.94
C ARG A 121 -17.99 2.24 14.34
N LYS A 122 -19.31 2.32 14.17
CA LYS A 122 -20.14 3.40 14.70
C LYS A 122 -21.26 2.81 15.53
N PHE A 123 -21.16 2.96 16.85
CA PHE A 123 -22.13 2.37 17.78
C PHE A 123 -23.42 3.19 17.90
N ARG A 124 -23.31 4.52 17.89
CA ARG A 124 -24.44 5.46 17.88
C ARG A 124 -24.12 6.69 17.06
N TRP A 125 -25.14 7.47 16.71
CA TRP A 125 -24.98 8.67 15.87
C TRP A 125 -24.11 9.75 16.50
N ASP A 126 -24.18 9.86 17.83
CA ASP A 126 -23.54 10.84 18.72
C ASP A 126 -22.16 10.42 19.23
N LEU A 127 -21.79 9.13 19.11
CA LEU A 127 -20.49 8.63 19.56
C LEU A 127 -19.43 8.73 18.45
N PRO A 128 -18.16 8.94 18.82
CA PRO A 128 -17.07 8.92 17.86
C PRO A 128 -16.96 7.53 17.21
N LYS A 129 -16.45 7.52 15.98
CA LYS A 129 -16.10 6.26 15.31
C LYS A 129 -14.90 5.64 16.02
N VAL A 130 -14.90 4.31 16.15
CA VAL A 130 -13.78 3.54 16.67
C VAL A 130 -13.15 2.78 15.51
N ALA A 131 -11.84 2.83 15.39
CA ALA A 131 -11.09 2.05 14.42
C ALA A 131 -10.36 0.91 15.14
N GLU A 132 -10.60 -0.32 14.71
CA GLU A 132 -9.96 -1.52 15.26
C GLU A 132 -9.15 -2.20 14.17
N LEU A 133 -7.96 -2.68 14.51
CA LEU A 133 -7.11 -3.41 13.58
C LEU A 133 -7.21 -4.91 13.80
N GLU A 134 -7.53 -5.64 12.74
CA GLU A 134 -7.50 -7.10 12.71
C GLU A 134 -6.39 -7.59 11.78
N VAL A 135 -5.79 -8.72 12.13
CA VAL A 135 -4.67 -9.32 11.41
C VAL A 135 -4.98 -10.77 11.08
N TYR A 136 -4.61 -11.18 9.87
CA TYR A 136 -4.62 -12.56 9.42
C TYR A 136 -3.26 -12.94 8.84
N THR A 137 -2.58 -13.87 9.50
CA THR A 137 -1.30 -14.42 9.06
C THR A 137 -1.54 -15.62 8.15
N VAL A 138 -1.17 -15.50 6.89
CA VAL A 138 -1.41 -16.51 5.86
C VAL A 138 -0.68 -17.80 6.21
N GLY A 139 -1.38 -18.93 6.15
CA GLY A 139 -0.85 -20.27 6.44
C GLY A 139 -0.64 -20.57 7.93
N VAL A 140 -0.88 -19.60 8.82
CA VAL A 140 -0.70 -19.75 10.28
C VAL A 140 -2.03 -19.60 11.01
N ASP A 141 -2.72 -18.49 10.75
CA ASP A 141 -3.96 -18.16 11.45
C ASP A 141 -5.15 -18.92 10.86
N LYS A 142 -6.00 -19.48 11.73
CA LYS A 142 -7.28 -20.10 11.34
C LYS A 142 -8.45 -19.10 11.30
N LYS A 143 -8.27 -17.95 11.95
CA LYS A 143 -9.24 -16.87 12.10
C LYS A 143 -8.51 -15.54 12.26
N TRP A 144 -9.20 -14.45 11.95
CA TRP A 144 -8.72 -13.09 12.19
C TRP A 144 -8.52 -12.85 13.68
N ARG A 145 -7.43 -12.15 14.03
CA ARG A 145 -7.11 -11.73 15.40
C ARG A 145 -7.25 -10.22 15.50
N ASN A 146 -7.99 -9.75 16.49
CA ASN A 146 -8.11 -8.33 16.80
C ASN A 146 -6.90 -7.90 17.63
N VAL A 147 -6.24 -6.82 17.21
CA VAL A 147 -5.02 -6.26 17.83
C VAL A 147 -5.37 -5.05 18.74
N GLY A 148 -6.62 -4.60 18.71
CA GLY A 148 -7.13 -3.51 19.51
C GLY A 148 -7.49 -2.28 18.68
N GLU A 149 -7.82 -1.21 19.41
CA GLU A 149 -8.12 0.10 18.83
C GLU A 149 -6.86 0.77 18.28
N VAL A 150 -7.01 1.44 17.14
CA VAL A 150 -5.92 2.13 16.46
C VAL A 150 -6.34 3.53 16.00
N PRO A 151 -5.38 4.44 15.80
CA PRO A 151 -5.58 5.73 15.16
C PRO A 151 -6.24 5.58 13.79
N CYS A 152 -7.33 6.34 13.57
CA CYS A 152 -8.12 6.20 12.35
C CYS A 152 -7.44 6.93 11.18
N PRO A 153 -7.17 6.28 10.05
CA PRO A 153 -6.63 6.95 8.87
C PRO A 153 -7.56 8.07 8.39
N ASP A 154 -6.96 9.16 7.91
CA ASP A 154 -7.67 10.35 7.43
C ASP A 154 -8.44 10.08 6.13
N HIS A 155 -7.80 9.35 5.21
CA HIS A 155 -8.35 8.98 3.90
C HIS A 155 -8.52 7.48 3.81
N LEU A 156 -9.71 7.01 4.21
CA LEU A 156 -10.08 5.61 4.05
C LEU A 156 -10.56 5.37 2.62
N ARG A 157 -9.70 4.71 1.84
CA ARG A 157 -10.05 4.11 0.54
C ARG A 157 -10.13 2.59 0.72
N GLU A 158 -10.07 1.86 -0.40
CA GLU A 158 -10.00 0.39 -0.44
C GLU A 158 -8.81 -0.18 0.35
N SER A 159 -7.70 0.56 0.37
CA SER A 159 -6.50 0.28 1.16
C SER A 159 -6.21 1.45 2.10
N PHE A 160 -5.71 1.13 3.31
CA PHE A 160 -5.15 2.12 4.24
C PHE A 160 -3.61 2.03 4.34
N ASP A 161 -3.03 0.94 3.82
CA ASP A 161 -1.59 0.75 3.73
C ASP A 161 -1.07 1.60 2.60
N ASN A 162 -0.54 2.79 2.94
CA ASN A 162 0.08 3.63 1.93
C ASN A 162 1.48 3.12 1.58
N VAL A 163 2.14 2.40 2.48
CA VAL A 163 3.50 1.88 2.26
C VAL A 163 3.89 0.82 3.29
N ASN A 164 4.68 -0.17 2.87
CA ASN A 164 5.41 -1.08 3.73
C ASN A 164 6.91 -0.84 3.62
N VAL A 165 7.55 -0.45 4.73
CA VAL A 165 9.01 -0.30 4.82
C VAL A 165 9.55 -1.31 5.83
N ASN A 166 10.30 -2.30 5.35
CA ASN A 166 10.95 -3.33 6.16
C ASN A 166 10.02 -4.11 7.11
N GLY A 167 8.79 -4.39 6.67
CA GLY A 167 7.81 -5.09 7.50
C GLY A 167 7.15 -4.18 8.54
N VAL A 168 7.13 -2.88 8.29
CA VAL A 168 6.36 -1.91 9.05
C VAL A 168 5.45 -1.19 8.08
N VAL A 169 4.16 -1.18 8.40
CA VAL A 169 3.11 -0.54 7.60
C VAL A 169 2.88 0.87 8.11
N HIS A 170 2.69 1.84 7.21
CA HIS A 170 2.50 3.24 7.59
C HIS A 170 1.24 3.86 6.99
N TRP A 171 0.57 4.70 7.77
CA TRP A 171 -0.57 5.49 7.33
C TRP A 171 -0.58 6.89 7.96
N LEU A 172 -1.39 7.78 7.38
CA LEU A 172 -1.63 9.14 7.87
C LEU A 172 -2.95 9.21 8.64
N GLU A 173 -2.93 9.85 9.81
CA GLU A 173 -4.12 10.23 10.59
C GLU A 173 -4.24 11.77 10.63
N ASN A 174 -5.47 12.27 10.45
CA ASN A 174 -5.92 13.66 10.62
C ASN A 174 -4.82 14.74 10.53
N CYS A 175 -4.63 15.23 9.32
CA CYS A 175 -3.93 16.49 9.00
C CYS A 175 -2.41 16.55 9.20
N THR A 176 -1.70 15.58 9.79
CA THR A 176 -0.22 15.45 9.64
C THR A 176 0.40 14.21 10.29
N SER A 177 -0.27 13.53 11.22
CA SER A 177 0.35 12.45 12.01
C SER A 177 0.62 11.20 11.19
N ILE A 178 1.82 10.65 11.31
CA ILE A 178 2.18 9.35 10.71
C ILE A 178 2.13 8.30 11.81
N TYR A 179 1.46 7.18 11.55
CA TYR A 179 1.50 6.01 12.41
C TYR A 179 2.16 4.84 11.69
N SER A 180 2.71 3.95 12.50
CA SER A 180 3.37 2.74 12.05
C SER A 180 2.77 1.53 12.75
N PHE A 181 2.61 0.43 12.04
CA PHE A 181 2.26 -0.88 12.57
C PHE A 181 3.38 -1.87 12.27
N ASN A 182 4.07 -2.34 13.32
CA ASN A 182 5.13 -3.33 13.15
C ASN A 182 4.52 -4.73 13.07
N ILE A 183 4.69 -5.39 11.94
CA ILE A 183 3.97 -6.65 11.69
C ILE A 183 4.50 -7.84 12.51
N GLY A 184 5.64 -7.73 13.17
CA GLY A 184 6.15 -8.81 14.04
C GLY A 184 5.88 -8.60 15.51
N THR A 185 5.90 -7.35 16.00
CA THR A 185 5.49 -7.05 17.38
C THR A 185 3.98 -6.79 17.49
N GLU A 186 3.33 -6.51 16.38
CA GLU A 186 1.91 -6.12 16.29
C GLU A 186 1.59 -4.86 17.11
N GLU A 187 2.56 -3.95 17.20
CA GLU A 187 2.42 -2.69 17.92
C GLU A 187 2.19 -1.54 16.95
N VAL A 188 1.25 -0.67 17.32
CA VAL A 188 1.05 0.62 16.66
C VAL A 188 1.83 1.70 17.40
N LYS A 189 2.61 2.51 16.67
CA LYS A 189 3.40 3.61 17.23
C LYS A 189 3.32 4.85 16.35
N PRO A 190 3.22 6.06 16.93
CA PRO A 190 3.37 7.30 16.17
C PRO A 190 4.81 7.43 15.66
N LEU A 191 4.97 8.13 14.53
CA LEU A 191 6.26 8.50 13.96
C LEU A 191 6.38 10.02 13.85
N PRO A 192 7.62 10.55 13.93
CA PRO A 192 7.85 11.97 13.72
C PRO A 192 7.55 12.35 12.28
N THR A 193 6.87 13.47 12.12
CA THR A 193 6.52 14.05 10.82
C THR A 193 7.64 14.95 10.32
N PRO A 194 7.70 15.24 9.01
CA PRO A 194 8.69 16.16 8.49
C PRO A 194 8.59 17.56 9.12
N PRO A 195 9.73 18.20 9.44
CA PRO A 195 9.74 19.49 10.10
C PRO A 195 9.10 20.58 9.23
N GLY A 196 8.18 21.35 9.81
CA GLY A 196 7.51 22.45 9.12
C GLY A 196 6.41 22.03 8.13
N LEU A 197 6.02 20.75 8.12
CA LEU A 197 4.88 20.28 7.34
C LEU A 197 3.58 20.91 7.84
N LYS A 198 2.92 21.67 6.97
CA LYS A 198 1.61 22.32 7.25
C LYS A 198 0.54 21.95 6.23
N THR A 199 0.89 21.05 5.32
CA THR A 199 0.05 20.67 4.19
C THR A 199 -1.06 19.74 4.65
N ALA A 200 -2.27 19.97 4.14
CA ALA A 200 -3.40 19.10 4.43
C ALA A 200 -3.17 17.69 3.86
N SER A 201 -3.60 16.68 4.62
CA SER A 201 -3.36 15.25 4.34
C SER A 201 -3.80 14.76 2.96
N TRP A 202 -4.79 15.38 2.34
CA TRP A 202 -5.30 14.97 1.03
C TRP A 202 -4.36 15.31 -0.14
N TYR A 203 -3.36 16.17 0.11
CA TYR A 203 -2.24 16.42 -0.80
C TYR A 203 -1.02 15.55 -0.51
N LEU A 204 -1.06 14.79 0.59
CA LEU A 204 0.06 14.02 1.07
C LEU A 204 -0.07 12.55 0.66
N THR A 205 1.05 11.92 0.33
CA THR A 205 1.09 10.48 0.05
C THR A 205 2.37 9.88 0.61
N LEU A 206 2.24 8.79 1.39
CA LEU A 206 3.39 8.03 1.85
C LEU A 206 3.85 7.09 0.73
N ALA A 207 5.16 6.87 0.64
CA ALA A 207 5.76 5.98 -0.35
C ALA A 207 7.04 5.34 0.20
N GLU A 208 7.47 4.22 -0.39
CA GLU A 208 8.78 3.63 -0.14
C GLU A 208 9.73 4.03 -1.25
N LEU A 209 10.92 4.51 -0.87
CA LEU A 209 12.00 4.76 -1.83
C LEU A 209 13.32 4.27 -1.25
N GLY A 210 13.88 3.20 -1.83
CA GLY A 210 15.19 2.68 -1.44
C GLY A 210 15.25 2.21 0.02
N ASN A 211 14.19 1.56 0.50
CA ASN A 211 13.91 1.12 1.87
C ASN A 211 13.80 2.27 2.88
N CYS A 212 13.55 3.50 2.41
CA CYS A 212 13.25 4.64 3.26
C CYS A 212 11.77 4.98 3.16
N LEU A 213 11.20 5.42 4.29
CA LEU A 213 9.89 6.03 4.32
C LEU A 213 9.98 7.43 3.70
N CYS A 214 9.11 7.69 2.72
CA CYS A 214 8.98 8.98 2.06
C CYS A 214 7.56 9.52 2.23
N LEU A 215 7.45 10.85 2.21
CA LEU A 215 6.20 11.58 2.18
C LEU A 215 6.26 12.57 1.00
N SER A 216 5.41 12.40 0.01
CA SER A 216 5.24 13.37 -1.06
C SER A 216 4.16 14.39 -0.70
N ASP A 217 4.42 15.63 -1.07
CA ASP A 217 3.51 16.76 -0.94
C ASP A 217 3.26 17.33 -2.33
N ASN A 218 2.02 17.17 -2.77
CA ASN A 218 1.54 17.58 -4.09
C ASN A 218 0.63 18.82 -4.04
N SER A 219 0.70 19.62 -2.98
CA SER A 219 -0.13 20.82 -2.80
C SER A 219 0.23 21.96 -3.75
N HIS A 220 1.46 21.97 -4.26
CA HIS A 220 1.95 23.00 -5.15
C HIS A 220 1.64 22.69 -6.62
N SER A 221 1.28 23.70 -7.41
CA SER A 221 0.93 23.53 -8.82
C SER A 221 2.13 23.25 -9.73
N GLN A 222 3.31 23.73 -9.37
CA GLN A 222 4.52 23.69 -10.23
C GLN A 222 5.54 22.63 -9.84
N TYR A 223 5.49 22.13 -8.61
CA TYR A 223 6.47 21.18 -8.09
C TYR A 223 5.82 20.20 -7.11
N VAL A 224 6.55 19.13 -6.81
CA VAL A 224 6.24 18.16 -5.77
C VAL A 224 7.40 18.15 -4.81
N ASP A 225 7.10 18.30 -3.52
CA ASP A 225 8.10 18.11 -2.48
C ASP A 225 8.11 16.64 -2.05
N ILE A 226 9.30 16.05 -1.91
CA ILE A 226 9.49 14.70 -1.40
C ILE A 226 10.35 14.79 -0.15
N TRP A 227 9.76 14.41 0.98
CA TRP A 227 10.47 14.22 2.22
C TRP A 227 10.92 12.77 2.32
N ARG A 228 12.18 12.53 2.65
CA ARG A 228 12.75 11.19 2.86
C ARG A 228 13.30 11.09 4.28
N MET A 229 12.86 10.08 5.02
CA MET A 229 13.39 9.75 6.35
C MET A 229 14.65 8.88 6.15
N LYS A 230 15.83 9.49 6.35
CA LYS A 230 17.11 8.76 6.18
C LYS A 230 17.34 7.72 7.27
N GLU A 231 16.97 8.05 8.50
CA GLU A 231 17.08 7.18 9.65
C GLU A 231 15.68 6.93 10.22
N TYR A 232 15.25 5.68 10.20
CA TYR A 232 13.89 5.33 10.56
C TYR A 232 13.56 5.73 12.01
N GLY A 233 12.48 6.50 12.19
CA GLY A 233 12.02 6.97 13.50
C GLY A 233 12.74 8.20 14.04
N VAL A 234 13.74 8.75 13.33
CA VAL A 234 14.50 9.93 13.76
C VAL A 234 13.97 11.18 13.05
N ALA A 235 13.44 12.14 13.82
CA ALA A 235 12.78 13.34 13.29
C ALA A 235 13.74 14.23 12.48
N GLU A 236 14.97 14.36 12.95
CA GLU A 236 16.01 15.21 12.36
C GLU A 236 16.56 14.62 11.05
N SER A 237 16.24 13.36 10.75
CA SER A 237 16.73 12.66 9.56
C SER A 237 15.90 12.95 8.30
N TRP A 238 14.77 13.62 8.44
CA TRP A 238 13.93 14.03 7.31
C TRP A 238 14.69 15.01 6.41
N THR A 239 14.90 14.61 5.15
CA THR A 239 15.51 15.46 4.12
C THR A 239 14.48 15.78 3.04
N LYS A 240 14.39 17.05 2.63
CA LYS A 240 13.47 17.53 1.61
C LYS A 240 14.15 17.57 0.23
N TYR A 241 13.46 17.07 -0.78
CA TYR A 241 13.79 17.21 -2.20
C TYR A 241 12.62 17.92 -2.88
N CYS A 242 12.90 18.77 -3.87
CA CYS A 242 11.88 19.45 -4.65
C CYS A 242 12.04 19.04 -6.12
N ILE A 243 10.95 18.57 -6.72
CA ILE A 243 10.92 18.13 -8.12
C ILE A 243 9.95 19.02 -8.87
N LEU A 244 10.45 19.71 -9.91
CA LEU A 244 9.58 20.50 -10.79
C LEU A 244 8.68 19.56 -11.59
N LYS A 245 7.37 19.81 -11.60
CA LYS A 245 6.43 18.96 -12.34
C LYS A 245 6.71 18.97 -13.84
N ASP A 246 7.25 20.05 -14.38
CA ASP A 246 7.62 20.15 -15.81
C ASP A 246 8.85 19.29 -16.17
N SER A 247 9.61 18.83 -15.17
CA SER A 247 10.66 17.83 -15.34
C SER A 247 10.14 16.39 -15.26
N ILE A 248 8.89 16.19 -14.84
CA ILE A 248 8.23 14.88 -14.84
C ILE A 248 7.60 14.68 -16.22
N GLN A 249 7.97 13.61 -16.91
CA GLN A 249 7.42 13.29 -18.23
C GLN A 249 5.88 13.27 -18.19
N LEU A 250 5.25 13.84 -19.23
CA LEU A 250 3.79 14.04 -19.31
C LEU A 250 2.99 12.74 -19.14
N ASP A 251 3.55 11.61 -19.58
CA ASP A 251 2.91 10.29 -19.50
C ASP A 251 2.80 9.74 -18.07
N ILE A 252 3.52 10.33 -17.11
CA ILE A 252 3.51 9.95 -15.69
C ILE A 252 2.48 10.77 -14.90
N ARG A 253 2.01 11.91 -15.43
CA ARG A 253 1.20 12.89 -14.65
C ARG A 253 -0.21 12.43 -14.27
N ASN A 254 -0.77 11.43 -14.95
CA ASN A 254 -2.19 11.06 -14.79
C ASN A 254 -2.44 9.70 -14.11
N ASP A 255 -1.39 8.90 -13.87
CA ASP A 255 -1.52 7.54 -13.34
C ASP A 255 -1.11 7.45 -11.86
N ARG A 256 -1.79 6.59 -11.10
CA ARG A 256 -1.40 6.27 -9.72
C ARG A 256 -0.41 5.11 -9.74
N PHE A 257 0.78 5.35 -9.21
CA PHE A 257 1.83 4.33 -9.10
C PHE A 257 1.80 3.71 -7.70
N ASP A 258 1.76 2.38 -7.63
CA ASP A 258 2.17 1.66 -6.43
C ASP A 258 3.61 1.18 -6.64
N LEU A 259 4.54 1.72 -5.85
CA LEU A 259 5.96 1.37 -5.89
C LEU A 259 6.20 0.15 -4.98
N GLY A 260 5.66 -1.00 -5.38
CA GLY A 260 5.97 -2.28 -4.74
C GLY A 260 7.26 -2.89 -5.28
N LYS A 261 8.16 -3.36 -4.41
CA LYS A 261 9.28 -4.22 -4.82
C LYS A 261 8.80 -5.67 -5.00
N TRP A 262 9.05 -6.20 -6.20
CA TRP A 262 8.85 -7.59 -6.58
C TRP A 262 10.08 -8.43 -6.27
#